data_AF-A0A075RCQ9-F1
#
_entry.id   AF-A0A075RCQ9-F1
#
_cell.length_a   1.000
_cell.length_b   1.000
_cell.length_c   1.000
_cell.angle_alpha   90.00
_cell.angle_beta   90.00
_cell.angle_gamma   90.00
#
_symmetry.space_group_name_H-M   'P 1'
#
loop_
_entity.id
_entity.type
_entity.pdbx_description
1 polymer ?
#
loop_
_entity_poly.entity_id
_entity_poly.type
_entity_poly.pdbx_seq_one_letter_code
_entity_poly.pdbx_strand_id
1 'polypeptide(L)' 'MSNLQSCAITLSQNDCDLQRKTEALREKLVQLFFQEGSFTSPAVLEISKQLDDCIVATQKIQFTK' A
#
# COMPACT_ATOMS: atom_id res chain seq x y z
N MET A 1 9.84 33.21 3.28
CA MET A 1 10.27 32.06 2.46
C MET A 1 9.84 30.77 3.16
N SER A 2 8.53 30.55 3.29
CA SER A 2 8.00 29.62 4.31
C SER A 2 6.80 28.83 3.77
N ASN A 3 7.00 28.07 2.69
CA ASN A 3 5.97 27.15 2.19
C ASN A 3 6.56 25.86 1.59
N LEU A 4 7.82 25.89 1.13
CA LEU A 4 8.44 24.70 0.51
C LEU A 4 8.73 23.56 1.51
N GLN A 5 9.00 23.87 2.79
CA GLN A 5 9.30 22.86 3.82
C GLN A 5 8.07 22.06 4.26
N SER A 6 6.87 22.64 4.26
CA SER A 6 5.65 21.89 4.57
C SER A 6 5.33 20.85 3.50
N CYS A 7 5.62 21.14 2.22
CA CYS A 7 5.39 20.20 1.11
C CYS A 7 6.36 19.01 1.12
N ALA A 8 7.63 19.22 1.51
CA ALA A 8 8.61 18.13 1.58
C ALA A 8 8.34 17.14 2.72
N ILE A 9 7.85 17.65 3.87
CA ILE A 9 7.52 16.82 5.03
C ILE A 9 6.24 16.02 4.77
N THR A 10 5.21 16.61 4.15
CA THR A 10 3.98 15.87 3.82
C THR A 10 4.17 14.85 2.69
N LEU A 11 5.02 15.12 1.70
CA LEU A 11 5.32 14.12 0.66
C LEU A 11 6.06 12.91 1.25
N SER A 12 7.06 13.14 2.12
CA SER A 12 7.78 12.07 2.81
C SER A 12 6.89 11.27 3.78
N GLN A 13 5.91 11.91 4.43
CA GLN A 13 4.99 11.23 5.34
C GLN A 13 4.02 10.33 4.57
N ASN A 14 3.46 10.82 3.46
CA ASN A 14 2.54 10.04 2.61
C ASN A 14 3.24 8.84 1.97
N ASP A 15 4.49 8.99 1.53
CA ASP A 15 5.28 7.88 0.99
C ASP A 15 5.56 6.82 2.08
N CYS A 16 5.91 7.25 3.30
CA CYS A 16 6.11 6.35 4.45
C CYS A 16 4.81 5.63 4.87
N ASP A 17 3.67 6.33 4.88
CA ASP A 17 2.39 5.77 5.29
C ASP A 17 1.84 4.78 4.26
N LEU A 18 2.01 5.09 2.96
CA LEU A 18 1.61 4.20 1.87
C LEU A 18 2.49 2.94 1.83
N GLN A 19 3.80 3.08 2.03
CA GLN A 19 4.72 1.96 2.14
C GLN A 19 4.37 1.07 3.34
N ARG A 20 4.12 1.66 4.52
CA ARG A 20 3.71 0.92 5.72
C ARG A 20 2.39 0.17 5.52
N LYS A 21 1.42 0.80 4.86
CA LYS A 21 0.14 0.16 4.52
C LYS A 21 0.32 -1.02 3.57
N THR A 22 1.21 -0.88 2.59
CA THR A 22 1.53 -1.96 1.63
C THR A 22 2.19 -3.15 2.32
N GLU A 23 3.16 -2.91 3.22
CA GLU A 23 3.80 -3.97 3.98
C GLU A 23 2.82 -4.69 4.91
N ALA A 24 1.96 -3.93 5.61
CA ALA A 24 0.94 -4.52 6.49
C ALA A 24 -0.06 -5.40 5.71
N LEU A 25 -0.47 -4.98 4.50
CA LEU A 25 -1.33 -5.78 3.63
C LEU A 25 -0.61 -7.05 3.14
N ARG A 26 0.69 -6.97 2.85
CA ARG A 26 1.50 -8.11 2.44
C ARG A 26 1.63 -9.15 3.55
N GLU A 27 1.93 -8.73 4.78
CA GLU A 27 1.99 -9.63 5.94
C GLU A 27 0.63 -10.32 6.18
N LYS A 28 -0.45 -9.55 6.11
CA LYS A 28 -1.81 -10.08 6.29
C LYS A 28 -2.18 -11.09 5.20
N LEU A 29 -1.76 -10.85 3.95
CA LEU A 29 -1.95 -11.78 2.85
C LEU A 29 -1.24 -13.12 3.08
N VAL A 30 0.02 -13.06 3.55
CA VAL A 30 0.81 -14.27 3.85
C VAL A 30 0.16 -15.08 4.97
N GLN A 31 -0.29 -14.42 6.03
CA GLN A 31 -0.99 -15.08 7.14
C GLN A 31 -2.31 -15.72 6.69
N LEU A 32 -3.12 -14.98 5.94
CA LEU A 32 -4.39 -15.50 5.39
C LEU A 32 -4.15 -16.66 4.44
N PHE A 33 -3.15 -16.58 3.55
CA PHE A 33 -2.83 -17.68 2.66
C PHE A 33 -2.38 -18.93 3.43
N PHE A 34 -1.55 -18.75 4.47
CA PHE A 34 -1.11 -19.86 5.31
C PHE A 34 -2.28 -20.52 6.06
N GLN A 35 -3.28 -19.73 6.48
CA GLN A 35 -4.47 -20.22 7.17
C GLN A 35 -5.48 -20.89 6.22
N GLU A 36 -5.73 -20.30 5.06
CA GLU A 36 -6.75 -20.75 4.10
C GLU A 36 -6.23 -21.83 3.15
N GLY A 37 -4.92 -21.88 2.92
CA GLY A 37 -4.27 -22.85 2.02
C GLY A 37 -4.58 -22.67 0.54
N SER A 38 -5.30 -21.60 0.16
CA SER A 38 -5.68 -21.33 -1.22
C SER A 38 -5.71 -19.85 -1.56
N PHE A 39 -5.17 -19.49 -2.72
CA PHE A 39 -5.30 -18.15 -3.32
C PHE A 39 -6.71 -17.84 -3.84
N THR A 40 -7.57 -18.86 -3.95
CA THR A 40 -8.97 -18.66 -4.37
C THR A 40 -9.91 -18.35 -3.21
N SER A 41 -9.43 -18.35 -1.96
CA SER A 41 -10.25 -17.96 -0.82
C SER A 41 -10.70 -16.50 -0.98
N PRO A 42 -12.00 -16.19 -0.79
CA PRO A 42 -12.51 -14.83 -0.91
C PRO A 42 -11.73 -13.82 -0.06
N ALA A 43 -11.27 -14.23 1.13
CA ALA A 43 -10.50 -13.38 2.03
C ALA A 43 -9.09 -13.07 1.50
N VAL A 44 -8.43 -14.06 0.88
CA VAL A 44 -7.12 -13.88 0.24
C VAL A 44 -7.26 -12.97 -0.99
N LEU A 45 -8.30 -13.18 -1.80
CA LEU A 45 -8.60 -12.33 -2.97
C LEU A 45 -8.89 -10.89 -2.58
N GLU A 46 -9.63 -10.66 -1.50
CA GLU A 46 -9.97 -9.32 -1.03
C GLU A 46 -8.71 -8.55 -0.58
N ILE A 47 -7.80 -9.19 0.16
CA ILE A 47 -6.53 -8.56 0.56
C ILE A 47 -5.61 -8.36 -0.64
N SER A 48 -5.51 -9.32 -1.56
CA SER A 48 -4.75 -9.16 -2.81
C SER A 48 -5.24 -7.95 -3.60
N LYS A 49 -6.55 -7.76 -3.73
CA LYS A 49 -7.12 -6.60 -4.40
C LYS A 49 -6.76 -5.28 -3.71
N GLN A 50 -6.82 -5.23 -2.38
CA GLN A 50 -6.41 -4.04 -1.63
C GLN A 50 -4.93 -3.71 -1.80
N LEU A 51 -4.08 -4.74 -1.97
CA LEU A 51 -2.66 -4.58 -2.24
C LEU A 51 -2.44 -3.99 -3.65
N ASP A 52 -3.13 -4.52 -4.65
CA ASP A 52 -3.08 -4.02 -6.03
C ASP A 52 -3.53 -2.55 -6.12
N ASP A 53 -4.62 -2.19 -5.43
CA ASP A 53 -5.11 -0.82 -5.37
C ASP A 53 -4.07 0.14 -4.75
N CYS A 54 -3.36 -0.30 -3.70
CA CYS A 54 -2.28 0.48 -3.09
C CYS A 54 -1.07 0.66 -4.02
N ILE A 55 -0.71 -0.39 -4.78
CA ILE A 55 0.38 -0.33 -5.77
C ILE A 55 0.02 0.65 -6.90
N VAL A 56 -1.19 0.56 -7.44
CA VAL A 56 -1.67 1.46 -8.50
C VAL A 56 -1.72 2.90 -8.00
N ALA A 57 -2.18 3.14 -6.77
CA ALA A 57 -2.17 4.47 -6.18
C ALA A 57 -0.74 5.03 -6.08
N THR A 58 0.22 4.21 -5.63
CA THR A 58 1.64 4.58 -5.55
C THR A 58 2.21 4.92 -6.93
N GLN A 59 1.94 4.08 -7.93
CA GLN A 59 2.42 4.28 -9.30
C GLN A 59 1.81 5.55 -9.91
N LYS A 60 0.52 5.80 -9.72
CA LYS A 60 -0.12 7.05 -10.19
C LYS A 60 0.55 8.28 -9.59
N ILE A 61 0.87 8.28 -8.29
CA ILE A 61 1.59 9.38 -7.65
C ILE A 61 2.97 9.60 -8.29
N GLN A 62 3.66 8.53 -8.69
CA GLN A 62 4.98 8.61 -9.35
C GLN A 62 4.91 9.06 -10.82
N PHE A 63 3.85 8.69 -11.56
CA PHE A 63 3.66 9.06 -12.98
C PHE A 63 3.08 10.45 -13.20
N THR A 64 2.64 11.14 -12.14
CA THR A 64 2.12 12.52 -12.24
C THR A 64 3.19 13.59 -11.90
N LYS A 65 4.47 13.19 -11.81
CA LYS A 65 5.62 14.07 -11.58
C LYS A 65 6.35 14.43 -12.88
#